data_AF-E5XTN7-F1
#
_entry.id   AF-E5XTN7-F1
#
_cell.length_a   1.000
_cell.length_b   1.000
_cell.length_c   1.000
_cell.angle_alpha   90.00
_cell.angle_beta   90.00
_cell.angle_gamma   90.00
#
_symmetry.space_group_name_H-M   'P 1'
#
loop_
_entity.id
_entity.type
_entity.pdbx_description
1 polymer ?
#
loop_
_entity_poly.entity_id
_entity_poly.type
_entity_poly.pdbx_seq_one_letter_code
_entity_poly.pdbx_strand_id
1 'polypeptide(L)'
;MKGLFVFSAVGVAAVLAQSPAAADPASPDCRYMQQVTRQVVAREQMLTGTANSPELSQKLGKSGVLQIAAQTYEYERVLFSVGATQIDSAQLADAMRDRAAAVQQYSEALERRSKGFASAEEEEEFVATTLKEAEDAFEQTDDEMRQAYQETCG
;
A
#
# COMPACT_ATOMS: atom_id res chain seq x y z
N MET A 1 -8.14 -31.62 62.04
CA MET A 1 -8.72 -30.81 60.95
C MET A 1 -8.27 -31.42 59.63
N LYS A 2 -9.20 -32.07 58.89
CA LYS A 2 -8.96 -32.60 57.55
C LYS A 2 -9.47 -31.56 56.56
N GLY A 3 -8.58 -31.04 55.70
CA GLY A 3 -8.93 -30.17 54.59
C GLY A 3 -8.35 -30.76 53.30
N LEU A 4 -9.20 -31.44 52.54
CA LEU A 4 -8.91 -31.98 51.22
C LEU A 4 -9.25 -30.89 50.20
N PHE A 5 -8.27 -30.35 49.48
CA PHE A 5 -8.52 -29.44 48.36
C PHE A 5 -8.78 -30.28 47.10
N VAL A 6 -10.03 -30.29 46.66
CA VAL A 6 -10.44 -30.86 45.37
C VAL A 6 -10.17 -29.79 44.30
N PHE A 7 -9.12 -29.98 43.50
CA PHE A 7 -8.95 -29.23 42.26
C PHE A 7 -9.88 -29.82 41.21
N SER A 8 -11.05 -29.22 41.05
CA SER A 8 -11.88 -29.43 39.85
C SER A 8 -11.18 -28.80 38.66
N ALA A 9 -10.46 -29.61 37.91
CA ALA A 9 -10.14 -29.35 36.52
C ALA A 9 -11.39 -29.56 35.66
N VAL A 10 -11.41 -28.90 34.51
CA VAL A 10 -12.43 -28.93 33.44
C VAL A 10 -13.56 -27.90 33.61
N GLY A 11 -13.29 -26.75 33.00
CA GLY A 11 -14.26 -25.69 32.74
C GLY A 11 -13.63 -24.47 32.10
N VAL A 12 -12.42 -24.58 31.53
CA VAL A 12 -11.81 -23.51 30.75
C VAL A 12 -12.30 -23.66 29.32
N ALA A 13 -13.10 -22.68 28.94
CA ALA A 13 -13.29 -22.20 27.59
C ALA A 13 -13.93 -23.18 26.60
N ALA A 14 -15.21 -22.90 26.36
CA ALA A 14 -15.67 -22.74 24.99
C ALA A 14 -14.73 -21.76 24.24
N VAL A 15 -13.54 -22.21 23.86
CA VAL A 15 -12.88 -21.62 22.69
C VAL A 15 -13.65 -22.20 21.53
N LEU A 16 -14.59 -21.39 21.06
CA LEU A 16 -15.18 -21.53 19.75
C LEU A 16 -14.05 -21.94 18.80
N ALA A 17 -14.18 -23.14 18.24
CA ALA A 17 -13.62 -23.44 16.94
C ALA A 17 -14.32 -22.52 15.93
N GLN A 18 -14.05 -21.22 16.02
CA GLN A 18 -14.13 -20.33 14.88
C GLN A 18 -12.96 -20.76 14.01
N SER A 19 -13.20 -21.79 13.20
CA SER A 19 -12.53 -21.85 11.91
C SER A 19 -12.62 -20.43 11.34
N PRO A 20 -11.51 -19.79 10.91
CA PRO A 20 -11.62 -18.52 10.21
C PRO A 20 -12.65 -18.76 9.11
N ALA A 21 -13.70 -17.93 9.12
CA ALA A 21 -14.72 -18.01 8.08
C ALA A 21 -13.94 -18.03 6.76
N ALA A 22 -14.08 -19.12 5.99
CA ALA A 22 -13.42 -19.23 4.70
C ALA A 22 -13.72 -17.94 3.94
N ALA A 23 -12.69 -17.26 3.48
CA ALA A 23 -12.87 -15.96 2.91
C ALA A 23 -13.84 -16.04 1.73
N ASP A 24 -14.75 -15.07 1.65
CA ASP A 24 -15.65 -14.97 0.53
C ASP A 24 -15.03 -14.03 -0.51
N PRO A 25 -14.48 -14.55 -1.63
CA PRO A 25 -13.93 -13.70 -2.70
C PRO A 25 -15.02 -12.82 -3.36
N ALA A 26 -16.29 -13.10 -3.11
CA ALA A 26 -17.42 -12.26 -3.53
C ALA A 26 -17.78 -11.18 -2.50
N SER A 27 -17.09 -11.09 -1.36
CA SER A 27 -17.34 -10.04 -0.38
C SER A 27 -17.14 -8.63 -0.97
N PRO A 28 -17.85 -7.61 -0.46
CA PRO A 28 -17.66 -6.23 -0.88
C PRO A 28 -16.20 -5.77 -0.77
N ASP A 29 -15.52 -6.12 0.33
CA ASP A 29 -14.12 -5.80 0.58
C ASP A 29 -13.20 -6.38 -0.50
N CYS A 30 -13.38 -7.65 -0.86
CA CYS A 30 -12.55 -8.31 -1.87
C CYS A 30 -12.76 -7.71 -3.27
N ARG A 31 -14.01 -7.39 -3.63
CA ARG A 31 -14.31 -6.72 -4.90
C ARG A 31 -13.71 -5.32 -4.95
N TYR A 32 -13.77 -4.60 -3.84
CA TYR A 32 -13.18 -3.27 -3.72
C TYR A 32 -11.65 -3.31 -3.86
N MET A 33 -10.99 -4.22 -3.15
CA MET A 33 -9.53 -4.38 -3.27
C MET A 33 -9.10 -4.77 -4.68
N GLN A 34 -9.83 -5.67 -5.35
CA GLN A 34 -9.54 -5.99 -6.76
C GLN A 34 -9.68 -4.78 -7.69
N GLN A 35 -10.54 -3.81 -7.35
CA GLN A 35 -10.65 -2.55 -8.10
C GLN A 35 -9.47 -1.63 -7.80
N VAL A 36 -9.08 -1.49 -6.53
CA VAL A 36 -7.93 -0.69 -6.10
C VAL A 36 -6.64 -1.21 -6.74
N THR A 37 -6.36 -2.51 -6.63
CA THR A 37 -5.17 -3.14 -7.21
C THR A 37 -5.08 -2.91 -8.72
N ARG A 38 -6.21 -3.02 -9.45
CA ARG A 38 -6.24 -2.74 -10.89
C ARG A 38 -5.89 -1.29 -11.22
N GLN A 39 -6.33 -0.34 -10.41
CA GLN A 39 -6.02 1.08 -10.61
C GLN A 39 -4.53 1.38 -10.32
N VAL A 40 -3.95 0.77 -9.28
CA VAL A 40 -2.53 0.92 -8.95
C VAL A 40 -1.66 0.35 -10.08
N VAL A 41 -1.88 -0.90 -10.49
CA VAL A 41 -1.10 -1.54 -11.57
C VAL A 41 -1.19 -0.75 -12.88
N ALA A 42 -2.39 -0.27 -13.25
CA ALA A 42 -2.55 0.54 -14.45
C ALA A 42 -1.74 1.85 -14.40
N ARG A 43 -1.59 2.44 -13.20
CA ARG A 43 -0.85 3.69 -12.99
C ARG A 43 0.65 3.46 -12.90
N GLU A 44 1.12 2.39 -12.26
CA GLU A 44 2.53 1.97 -12.31
C GLU A 44 2.99 1.73 -13.75
N GLN A 45 2.15 1.09 -14.57
CA GLN A 45 2.41 0.92 -16.01
C GLN A 45 2.49 2.24 -16.77
N MET A 46 1.70 3.26 -16.38
CA MET A 46 1.82 4.60 -16.94
C MET A 46 3.14 5.27 -16.52
N LEU A 47 3.54 5.14 -15.26
CA LEU A 47 4.71 5.79 -14.69
C LEU A 47 6.00 5.18 -15.27
N THR A 48 6.07 3.85 -15.27
CA THR A 48 7.15 3.08 -15.91
C THR A 48 7.14 3.24 -17.43
N GLY A 49 5.97 3.23 -18.08
CA GLY A 49 5.84 3.47 -19.52
C GLY A 49 6.26 4.89 -19.92
N THR A 50 6.03 5.88 -19.05
CA THR A 50 6.49 7.26 -19.23
C THR A 50 8.01 7.33 -19.05
N ALA A 51 8.54 6.82 -17.93
CA ALA A 51 9.98 6.84 -17.63
C ALA A 51 10.80 6.08 -18.68
N ASN A 52 10.33 4.91 -19.12
CA ASN A 52 11.02 4.02 -20.05
C ASN A 52 10.74 4.32 -21.52
N SER A 53 9.85 5.26 -21.86
CA SER A 53 9.64 5.69 -23.25
C SER A 53 10.57 6.87 -23.57
N PRO A 54 11.65 6.67 -24.34
CA PRO A 54 12.61 7.74 -24.60
C PRO A 54 11.95 8.94 -25.29
N GLU A 55 10.96 8.68 -26.13
CA GLU A 55 10.22 9.71 -26.87
C GLU A 55 9.26 10.49 -25.97
N LEU A 56 8.60 9.83 -25.02
CA LEU A 56 7.71 10.50 -24.05
C LEU A 56 8.52 11.28 -23.02
N SER A 57 9.58 10.68 -22.48
CA SER A 57 10.53 11.32 -21.56
C SER A 57 11.20 12.55 -22.18
N GLN A 58 11.58 12.50 -23.46
CA GLN A 58 12.10 13.68 -24.18
C GLN A 58 11.05 14.78 -24.37
N LYS A 59 9.80 14.44 -24.69
CA LYS A 59 8.72 15.41 -24.93
C LYS A 59 8.23 16.08 -23.64
N LEU A 60 8.12 15.33 -22.56
CA LEU A 60 7.68 15.82 -21.26
C LEU A 60 8.77 16.59 -20.52
N GLY A 61 10.04 16.29 -20.82
CA GLY A 61 11.18 16.80 -20.06
C GLY A 61 11.23 16.21 -18.64
N LYS A 62 12.39 16.35 -17.98
CA LYS A 62 12.68 15.71 -16.68
C LYS A 62 11.74 16.20 -15.56
N SER A 63 11.48 17.50 -15.51
CA SER A 63 10.51 18.07 -14.55
C SER A 63 9.07 17.62 -14.82
N GLY A 64 8.71 17.27 -16.06
CA GLY A 64 7.41 16.69 -16.39
C GLY A 64 7.26 15.26 -15.86
N VAL A 65 8.32 14.45 -15.92
CA VAL A 65 8.34 13.09 -15.34
C VAL A 65 8.16 13.13 -13.82
N LEU A 66 8.87 14.03 -13.13
CA LEU A 66 8.72 14.20 -11.68
C LEU A 66 7.32 14.68 -11.27
N GLN A 67 6.71 15.57 -12.05
CA GLN A 67 5.33 16.01 -11.82
C GLN A 67 4.32 14.86 -11.99
N ILE A 68 4.51 14.02 -13.00
CA ILE A 68 3.68 12.82 -13.23
C ILE A 68 3.85 11.83 -12.07
N ALA A 69 5.08 11.62 -11.61
CA ALA A 69 5.36 10.73 -10.48
C ALA A 69 4.68 11.24 -9.20
N ALA A 70 4.87 12.52 -8.85
CA ALA A 70 4.25 13.14 -7.68
C ALA A 70 2.71 13.06 -7.72
N GLN A 71 2.10 13.37 -8.86
CA GLN A 71 0.64 13.26 -9.04
C GLN A 71 0.14 11.82 -8.93
N THR A 72 0.92 10.85 -9.41
CA THR A 72 0.54 9.44 -9.34
C THR A 72 0.55 8.95 -7.90
N TYR A 73 1.60 9.27 -7.13
CA TYR A 73 1.65 8.91 -5.72
C TYR A 73 0.57 9.63 -4.90
N GLU A 74 0.30 10.92 -5.16
CA GLU A 74 -0.81 11.61 -4.49
C GLU A 74 -2.17 10.97 -4.79
N TYR A 75 -2.39 10.51 -6.03
CA TYR A 75 -3.59 9.76 -6.39
C TYR A 75 -3.70 8.45 -5.62
N GLU A 76 -2.62 7.66 -5.56
CA GLU A 76 -2.58 6.41 -4.81
C GLU A 76 -2.88 6.63 -3.33
N ARG A 77 -2.28 7.66 -2.73
CA ARG A 77 -2.57 8.03 -1.35
C ARG A 77 -4.06 8.27 -1.13
N VAL A 78 -4.70 9.05 -1.99
CA VAL A 78 -6.15 9.33 -1.89
C VAL A 78 -6.94 8.05 -2.07
N LEU A 79 -6.58 7.21 -3.04
CA LEU A 79 -7.23 5.93 -3.30
C LEU A 79 -7.19 5.02 -2.06
N PHE A 80 -6.03 4.88 -1.42
CA PHE A 80 -5.85 4.08 -0.23
C PHE A 80 -6.56 4.69 0.99
N SER A 81 -6.48 6.01 1.17
CA SER A 81 -7.15 6.71 2.27
C SER A 81 -8.67 6.58 2.20
N VAL A 82 -9.24 6.77 1.01
CA VAL A 82 -10.68 6.62 0.77
C VAL A 82 -11.09 5.15 0.86
N GLY A 83 -10.26 4.25 0.35
CA GLY A 83 -10.53 2.81 0.45
C GLY A 83 -10.58 2.29 1.87
N ALA A 84 -9.71 2.79 2.74
CA ALA A 84 -9.74 2.46 4.17
C ALA A 84 -11.02 2.93 4.91
N THR A 85 -11.87 3.74 4.26
CA THR A 85 -13.20 4.12 4.80
C THR A 85 -14.34 3.30 4.20
N GLN A 86 -14.08 2.52 3.15
CA GLN A 86 -15.06 1.70 2.44
C GLN A 86 -14.93 0.20 2.75
N ILE A 87 -13.86 -0.21 3.41
CA ILE A 87 -13.60 -1.59 3.80
C ILE A 87 -14.08 -1.84 5.22
N ASP A 88 -14.81 -2.93 5.42
CA ASP A 88 -15.32 -3.34 6.73
C ASP A 88 -14.27 -4.12 7.54
N SER A 89 -13.40 -4.88 6.87
CA SER A 89 -12.26 -5.56 7.49
C SER A 89 -11.28 -4.56 8.12
N ALA A 90 -11.24 -4.51 9.45
CA ALA A 90 -10.39 -3.59 10.20
C ALA A 90 -8.90 -3.73 9.83
N GLN A 91 -8.41 -4.97 9.69
CA GLN A 91 -7.01 -5.24 9.36
C GLN A 91 -6.66 -4.75 7.95
N LEU A 92 -7.55 -4.96 6.98
CA LEU A 92 -7.35 -4.51 5.61
C LEU A 92 -7.47 -2.99 5.50
N ALA A 93 -8.39 -2.38 6.25
CA ALA A 93 -8.50 -0.93 6.35
C ALA A 93 -7.26 -0.31 7.00
N ASP A 94 -6.68 -0.94 8.03
CA ASP A 94 -5.43 -0.48 8.66
C ASP A 94 -4.26 -0.58 7.69
N ALA A 95 -4.09 -1.71 7.00
CA ALA A 95 -3.04 -1.85 5.98
C ALA A 95 -3.15 -0.80 4.86
N MET A 96 -4.38 -0.44 4.44
CA MET A 96 -4.58 0.65 3.49
C MET A 96 -4.21 2.04 4.06
N ARG A 97 -4.45 2.29 5.35
CA ARG A 97 -4.02 3.55 6.00
C ARG A 97 -2.51 3.63 6.09
N ASP A 98 -1.85 2.53 6.45
CA ASP A 98 -0.40 2.47 6.54
C ASP A 98 0.24 2.66 5.17
N ARG A 99 -0.35 2.06 4.11
CA ARG A 99 0.03 2.34 2.73
C ARG A 99 -0.13 3.81 2.37
N ALA A 100 -1.28 4.42 2.67
CA ALA A 100 -1.50 5.84 2.40
C ALA A 100 -0.48 6.73 3.14
N ALA A 101 -0.12 6.39 4.39
CA ALA A 101 0.87 7.11 5.16
C ALA A 101 2.28 7.01 4.55
N ALA A 102 2.69 5.81 4.11
CA ALA A 102 3.95 5.61 3.42
C ALA A 102 4.02 6.44 2.12
N VAL A 103 2.96 6.39 1.31
CA VAL A 103 2.87 7.18 0.07
C VAL A 103 2.91 8.69 0.34
N GLN A 104 2.24 9.17 1.40
CA GLN A 104 2.31 10.59 1.82
C GLN A 104 3.75 11.00 2.15
N GLN A 105 4.43 10.27 3.04
CA GLN A 105 5.80 10.59 3.45
C GLN A 105 6.75 10.68 2.25
N TYR A 106 6.57 9.77 1.30
CA TYR A 106 7.38 9.72 0.10
C TYR A 106 7.04 10.85 -0.90
N SER A 107 5.75 11.16 -1.12
CA SER A 107 5.33 12.29 -1.95
C SER A 107 5.87 13.63 -1.44
N GLU A 108 5.89 13.83 -0.12
CA GLU A 108 6.49 15.01 0.52
C GLU A 108 8.02 15.03 0.40
N ALA A 109 8.68 13.87 0.39
CA ALA A 109 10.12 13.77 0.15
C ALA A 109 10.46 14.15 -1.30
N LEU A 110 9.66 13.67 -2.26
CA LEU A 110 9.74 14.02 -3.68
C LEU A 110 9.57 15.52 -3.91
N GLU A 111 8.53 16.14 -3.34
CA GLU A 111 8.28 17.58 -3.49
C GLU A 111 9.37 18.46 -2.86
N ARG A 112 9.95 18.03 -1.73
CA ARG A 112 11.05 18.75 -1.09
C ARG A 112 12.33 18.69 -1.92
N ARG A 113 12.64 17.51 -2.46
CA ARG A 113 13.87 17.30 -3.24
C ARG A 113 13.75 17.81 -4.68
N SER A 114 12.54 17.90 -5.25
CA SER A 114 12.32 18.46 -6.59
C SER A 114 12.58 19.97 -6.69
N LYS A 115 12.55 20.68 -5.56
CA LYS A 115 12.86 22.11 -5.45
C LYS A 115 14.36 22.31 -5.18
N GLY A 116 15.22 22.07 -6.17
CA GLY A 116 16.63 22.46 -5.99
C GLY A 116 17.70 21.83 -6.88
N PHE A 117 17.37 21.14 -7.96
CA PHE A 117 18.42 20.57 -8.82
C PHE A 117 19.25 21.66 -9.49
N ALA A 118 20.58 21.56 -9.39
CA ALA A 118 21.50 22.49 -10.03
C ALA A 118 21.79 22.09 -11.49
N SER A 119 21.52 20.82 -11.85
CA SER A 119 21.70 20.30 -13.21
C SER A 119 20.72 19.19 -13.58
N ALA A 120 20.62 18.92 -14.89
CA ALA A 120 19.79 17.84 -15.43
C ALA A 120 20.35 16.44 -15.12
N GLU A 121 21.66 16.28 -14.89
CA GLU A 121 22.28 15.00 -14.49
C GLU A 121 21.95 14.67 -13.03
N GLU A 122 21.98 15.66 -12.14
CA GLU A 122 21.53 15.51 -10.75
C GLU A 122 20.04 15.13 -10.68
N GLU A 123 19.19 15.74 -11.52
CA GLU A 123 17.77 15.41 -11.60
C GLU A 123 17.55 13.96 -12.10
N GLU A 124 18.42 13.44 -12.98
CA GLU A 124 18.31 12.09 -13.55
C GLU A 124 18.75 11.00 -12.58
N GLU A 125 19.90 11.18 -11.93
CA GLU A 125 20.34 10.30 -10.84
C GLU A 125 19.34 10.33 -9.69
N PHE A 126 18.78 11.51 -9.42
CA PHE A 126 17.71 11.66 -8.45
C PHE A 126 16.48 10.85 -8.84
N VAL A 127 15.92 10.98 -10.04
CA VAL A 127 14.73 10.24 -10.46
C VAL A 127 14.95 8.73 -10.35
N ALA A 128 16.09 8.22 -10.82
CA ALA A 128 16.41 6.79 -10.77
C ALA A 128 16.54 6.27 -9.32
N THR A 129 17.25 7.01 -8.46
CA THR A 129 17.40 6.65 -7.05
C THR A 129 16.07 6.73 -6.30
N THR A 130 15.28 7.75 -6.62
CA THR A 130 14.01 8.05 -5.97
C THR A 130 13.02 6.94 -6.28
N LEU A 131 12.83 6.55 -7.54
CA LEU A 131 11.93 5.45 -7.91
C LEU A 131 12.29 4.14 -7.20
N LYS A 132 13.59 3.87 -7.02
CA LYS A 132 14.04 2.72 -6.24
C LYS A 132 13.75 2.85 -4.74
N GLU A 133 14.02 4.02 -4.16
CA GLU A 133 13.67 4.32 -2.76
C GLU A 133 12.15 4.24 -2.51
N ALA A 134 11.31 4.54 -3.52
CA ALA A 134 9.87 4.31 -3.44
C ALA A 134 9.57 2.82 -3.31
N GLU A 135 10.07 2.01 -4.24
CA GLU A 135 9.85 0.56 -4.24
C GLU A 135 10.25 -0.06 -2.90
N ASP A 136 11.44 0.29 -2.40
CA ASP A 136 11.94 -0.20 -1.10
C ASP A 136 11.08 0.30 0.09
N ALA A 137 10.63 1.57 0.07
CA ALA A 137 9.78 2.13 1.13
C ALA A 137 8.37 1.53 1.15
N PHE A 138 7.93 1.03 0.00
CA PHE A 138 6.58 0.55 -0.24
C PHE A 138 6.44 -0.96 -0.03
N GLU A 139 7.52 -1.71 -0.23
CA GLU A 139 7.57 -3.17 -0.12
C GLU A 139 6.91 -3.70 1.17
N GLN A 140 7.26 -3.14 2.33
CA GLN A 140 6.68 -3.57 3.61
C GLN A 140 5.15 -3.41 3.63
N THR A 141 4.65 -2.23 3.27
CA THR A 141 3.20 -1.96 3.29
C THR A 141 2.45 -2.77 2.21
N ASP A 142 3.10 -3.09 1.10
CA ASP A 142 2.53 -3.95 0.06
C ASP A 142 2.44 -5.41 0.51
N ASP A 143 3.41 -5.88 1.28
CA ASP A 143 3.39 -7.21 1.89
C ASP A 143 2.32 -7.34 2.97
N GLU A 144 2.22 -6.35 3.86
CA GLU A 144 1.18 -6.27 4.90
C GLU A 144 -0.22 -6.23 4.28
N MET A 145 -0.41 -5.43 3.23
CA MET A 145 -1.67 -5.35 2.49
C MET A 145 -1.98 -6.67 1.76
N ARG A 146 -0.97 -7.33 1.17
CA ARG A 146 -1.16 -8.64 0.52
C ARG A 146 -1.56 -9.71 1.52
N GLN A 147 -0.95 -9.71 2.70
CA GLN A 147 -1.31 -10.62 3.79
C GLN A 147 -2.73 -10.34 4.29
N ALA A 148 -3.06 -9.08 4.59
CA ALA A 148 -4.40 -8.68 5.03
C ALA A 148 -5.47 -9.05 3.99
N TYR A 149 -5.16 -8.89 2.70
CA TYR A 149 -6.04 -9.33 1.62
C TYR A 149 -6.18 -10.86 1.60
N GLN A 150 -5.12 -11.65 1.75
CA GLN A 150 -5.22 -13.12 1.81
C GLN A 150 -6.04 -13.58 3.01
N GLU A 151 -5.91 -12.95 4.17
CA GLU A 151 -6.68 -13.30 5.36
C GLU A 151 -8.16 -12.89 5.24
N THR A 152 -8.45 -11.84 4.46
CA THR A 152 -9.83 -11.36 4.21
C THR A 152 -10.50 -12.07 3.03
N CYS A 153 -9.73 -12.51 2.02
CA CYS A 153 -10.21 -12.92 0.69
C CYS A 153 -9.73 -14.31 0.21
N GLY A 154 -8.87 -15.01 0.96
CA GLY A 154 -8.25 -16.30 0.62
C GLY A 154 -8.78 -17.55 1.34
#